data_AF-A0A530BKR9-F1
#
_entry.id   AF-A0A530BKR9-F1
#
_cell.length_a   1.000
_cell.length_b   1.000
_cell.length_c   1.000
_cell.angle_alpha   90.00
_cell.angle_beta   90.00
_cell.angle_gamma   90.00
#
_symmetry.space_group_name_H-M   'P 1'
#
loop_
_entity.id
_entity.type
_entity.pdbx_description
1 polymer ?
#
loop_
_entity_poly.entity_id
_entity_poly.type
_entity_poly.pdbx_seq_one_letter_code
_entity_poly.pdbx_strand_id
1 'polypeptide(L)'
;FYLGDDERFDYVYKFVTKGTFNPNDRAANLNLLDDGTLHVAKFAEDGSVEWMPIVFGEGPLTAENGFAGQADVLIETRRAADLLGATKMDRPEDIQPNAGNGKVYVMLTNNSKRKADQVDAANPRAANAFGHIIEIVEDGGDFTAAKGKWEVLLKCGDPSVADVGATFSTATTANGWFGMPDNCAVDSAGRLWVATDGQGPKATGRTDGLWAVDTEGAARATSKLFFRVPIGAEMCGPLFAPDDQTAFVSVQHPGDGGEDWEGFGRPSYYEDLSTRWPDFKPDMPVRPSVVAITKQGGGKIGV
;
A
#
# COMPACT_ATOMS: atom_id res chain seq x y z
N PHE A 1 -1.81 -10.05 11.47
CA PHE A 1 -2.43 -8.91 10.78
C PHE A 1 -1.39 -7.82 10.65
N TYR A 2 -1.15 -7.31 9.45
CA TYR A 2 -0.25 -6.17 9.21
C TYR A 2 -1.11 -4.93 8.93
N LEU A 3 -0.70 -3.76 9.40
CA LEU A 3 -1.47 -2.52 9.27
C LEU A 3 -0.54 -1.34 8.98
N GLY A 4 -0.91 -0.50 8.02
CA GLY A 4 -0.32 0.82 7.82
C GLY A 4 -1.11 1.89 8.56
N ASP A 5 -0.42 2.92 9.04
CA ASP A 5 -1.03 4.14 9.54
C ASP A 5 -0.69 5.28 8.58
N ASP A 6 -1.63 5.59 7.68
CA ASP A 6 -1.45 6.56 6.60
C ASP A 6 -1.45 8.00 7.13
N GLU A 7 -0.31 8.39 7.67
CA GLU A 7 0.07 9.77 7.85
C GLU A 7 1.58 9.89 7.65
N ARG A 8 2.02 11.08 7.20
CA ARG A 8 3.45 11.32 7.04
C ARG A 8 4.13 11.16 8.39
N PHE A 9 5.16 10.31 8.43
CA PHE A 9 5.96 10.01 9.60
C PHE A 9 5.29 9.13 10.67
N ASP A 10 4.12 8.54 10.39
CA ASP A 10 3.55 7.48 11.23
C ASP A 10 4.05 6.09 10.77
N TYR A 11 3.40 5.00 11.20
CA TYR A 11 4.10 3.72 11.40
C TYR A 11 3.47 2.53 10.70
N VAL A 12 4.26 1.44 10.65
CA VAL A 12 3.80 0.10 10.26
C VAL A 12 3.61 -0.75 11.50
N TYR A 13 2.48 -1.44 11.60
CA TYR A 13 2.07 -2.24 12.74
C TYR A 13 1.85 -3.71 12.38
N LYS A 14 1.96 -4.57 13.40
CA LYS A 14 1.61 -5.99 13.32
C LYS A 14 0.86 -6.46 14.56
N PHE A 15 -0.35 -6.96 14.38
CA PHE A 15 -1.10 -7.64 15.43
C PHE A 15 -1.03 -9.16 15.27
N VAL A 16 -0.61 -9.84 16.35
CA VAL A 16 -0.53 -11.30 16.44
C VAL A 16 -1.55 -11.77 17.48
N THR A 17 -2.51 -12.59 17.06
CA THR A 17 -3.52 -13.15 17.96
C THR A 17 -2.88 -14.15 18.91
N LYS A 18 -3.37 -14.20 20.15
CA LYS A 18 -2.95 -15.26 21.10
C LYS A 18 -3.58 -16.61 20.76
N GLY A 19 -4.81 -16.60 20.25
CA GLY A 19 -5.50 -17.79 19.77
C GLY A 19 -5.04 -18.21 18.37
N THR A 20 -5.38 -19.44 17.99
CA THR A 20 -5.08 -20.01 16.67
C THR A 20 -6.36 -20.06 15.81
N PHE A 21 -6.26 -19.64 14.56
CA PHE A 21 -7.36 -19.73 13.60
C PHE A 21 -7.77 -21.19 13.34
N ASN A 22 -9.06 -21.47 13.42
CA ASN A 22 -9.64 -22.77 13.07
C ASN A 22 -10.48 -22.66 11.79
N PRO A 23 -10.02 -23.20 10.65
CA PRO A 23 -10.77 -23.11 9.39
C PRO A 23 -12.09 -23.89 9.40
N ASN A 24 -12.27 -24.83 10.34
CA ASN A 24 -13.44 -25.70 10.42
C ASN A 24 -14.44 -25.28 11.51
N ASP A 25 -14.15 -24.22 12.27
CA ASP A 25 -15.02 -23.74 13.34
C ASP A 25 -15.04 -22.21 13.38
N ARG A 26 -16.08 -21.64 12.76
CA ARG A 26 -16.29 -20.18 12.76
C ARG A 26 -16.53 -19.63 14.16
N ALA A 27 -17.19 -20.38 15.05
CA ALA A 27 -17.49 -19.90 16.40
C ALA A 27 -16.22 -19.77 17.25
N ALA A 28 -15.26 -20.69 17.07
CA ALA A 28 -13.94 -20.60 17.70
C ALA A 28 -13.14 -19.36 17.29
N ASN A 29 -13.46 -18.73 16.16
CA ASN A 29 -12.71 -17.59 15.62
C ASN A 29 -13.28 -16.21 16.00
N LEU A 30 -14.49 -16.13 16.57
CA LEU A 30 -15.24 -14.87 16.70
C LEU A 30 -14.50 -13.78 17.50
N ASN A 31 -13.69 -14.18 18.48
CA ASN A 31 -13.00 -13.26 19.39
C ASN A 31 -11.47 -13.31 19.23
N LEU A 32 -10.95 -13.87 18.11
CA LEU A 32 -9.49 -13.97 17.91
C LEU A 32 -8.79 -12.61 17.90
N LEU A 33 -9.50 -11.55 17.51
CA LEU A 33 -8.97 -10.20 17.46
C LEU A 33 -9.02 -9.46 18.81
N ASP A 34 -9.67 -10.03 19.83
CA ASP A 34 -9.82 -9.42 21.15
C ASP A 34 -8.62 -9.69 22.07
N ASP A 35 -7.83 -10.75 21.82
CA ASP A 35 -6.68 -11.15 22.65
C ASP A 35 -5.46 -11.47 21.78
N GLY A 36 -4.41 -10.67 21.95
CA GLY A 36 -3.15 -10.75 21.20
C GLY A 36 -2.22 -9.60 21.54
N THR A 37 -1.13 -9.49 20.79
CA THR A 37 -0.13 -8.44 20.97
C THR A 37 -0.04 -7.60 19.70
N LEU A 38 -0.26 -6.29 19.86
CA LEU A 38 0.05 -5.29 18.83
C LEU A 38 1.54 -4.94 18.90
N HIS A 39 2.19 -4.84 17.76
CA HIS A 39 3.59 -4.46 17.62
C HIS A 39 3.72 -3.30 16.64
N VAL A 40 4.79 -2.52 16.78
CA VAL A 40 5.19 -1.50 15.82
C VAL A 40 6.57 -1.81 15.24
N ALA A 41 6.77 -1.53 13.96
CA ALA A 41 8.02 -1.83 13.26
C ALA A 41 9.13 -0.82 13.57
N LYS A 42 10.35 -1.35 13.69
CA LYS A 42 11.60 -0.61 13.57
C LYS A 42 12.44 -1.20 12.45
N PHE A 43 12.64 -0.42 11.41
CA PHE A 43 13.49 -0.75 10.27
C PHE A 43 14.90 -0.23 10.51
N ALA A 44 15.89 -1.11 10.55
CA ALA A 44 17.29 -0.76 10.77
C ALA A 44 18.06 -0.65 9.45
N GLU A 45 19.12 0.18 9.45
CA GLU A 45 20.00 0.43 8.29
C GLU A 45 20.66 -0.82 7.69
N ASP A 46 20.79 -1.90 8.48
CA ASP A 46 21.37 -3.17 8.03
C ASP A 46 20.35 -4.12 7.37
N GLY A 47 19.13 -3.64 7.12
CA GLY A 47 18.04 -4.42 6.55
C GLY A 47 17.37 -5.37 7.54
N SER A 48 17.61 -5.25 8.85
CA SER A 48 16.81 -5.94 9.86
C SER A 48 15.56 -5.16 10.23
N VAL A 49 14.46 -5.88 10.49
CA VAL A 49 13.23 -5.32 11.06
C VAL A 49 12.97 -5.98 12.40
N GLU A 50 12.59 -5.16 13.38
CA GLU A 50 12.13 -5.60 14.70
C GLU A 50 10.68 -5.15 14.91
N TRP A 51 9.85 -6.07 15.42
CA TRP A 51 8.48 -5.80 15.83
C TRP A 51 8.44 -5.58 17.34
N MET A 52 8.40 -4.32 17.76
CA MET A 52 8.42 -3.95 19.17
C MET A 52 7.01 -4.06 19.77
N PRO A 53 6.80 -4.84 20.84
CA PRO A 53 5.48 -5.04 21.42
C PRO A 53 4.98 -3.76 22.08
N ILE A 54 3.70 -3.45 21.88
CA ILE A 54 3.02 -2.30 22.47
C ILE A 54 2.25 -2.77 23.70
N VAL A 55 2.97 -2.98 24.79
CA VAL A 55 2.46 -3.57 26.04
C VAL A 55 2.69 -2.63 27.22
N PHE A 56 1.63 -2.33 27.95
CA PHE A 56 1.70 -1.53 29.17
C PHE A 56 2.56 -2.22 30.24
N GLY A 57 3.43 -1.46 30.89
CA GLY A 57 4.39 -1.94 31.89
C GLY A 57 5.74 -2.35 31.29
N GLU A 58 5.88 -2.37 29.97
CA GLU A 58 7.13 -2.70 29.29
C GLU A 58 7.82 -1.45 28.74
N GLY A 59 9.15 -1.39 28.89
CA GLY A 59 9.97 -0.30 28.39
C GLY A 59 9.44 1.09 28.82
N PRO A 60 9.19 2.02 27.88
CA PRO A 60 8.67 3.35 28.20
C PRO A 60 7.15 3.38 28.39
N LEU A 61 6.42 2.29 28.20
CA LEU A 61 4.95 2.29 28.17
C LEU A 61 4.37 2.12 29.58
N THR A 62 4.63 3.07 30.46
CA THR A 62 4.28 2.99 31.88
C THR A 62 3.52 4.22 32.37
N ALA A 63 3.07 4.19 33.62
CA ALA A 63 2.43 5.34 34.28
C ALA A 63 3.35 6.57 34.39
N GLU A 64 4.67 6.38 34.41
CA GLU A 64 5.63 7.50 34.40
C GLU A 64 5.55 8.30 33.11
N ASN A 65 5.24 7.63 31.99
CA ASN A 65 4.96 8.26 30.70
C ASN A 65 3.45 8.42 30.46
N GLY A 66 2.64 8.47 31.52
CA GLY A 66 1.24 8.89 31.44
C GLY A 66 0.26 7.87 30.85
N PHE A 67 0.60 6.57 30.85
CA PHE A 67 -0.36 5.50 30.55
C PHE A 67 -0.91 4.90 31.84
N ALA A 68 -2.22 4.79 32.03
CA ALA A 68 -2.80 4.14 33.21
C ALA A 68 -3.00 2.63 33.04
N GLY A 69 -2.94 2.13 31.80
CA GLY A 69 -3.07 0.71 31.49
C GLY A 69 -2.99 0.41 29.99
N GLN A 70 -3.23 -0.85 29.63
CA GLN A 70 -3.18 -1.31 28.23
C GLN A 70 -4.18 -0.57 27.33
N ALA A 71 -5.34 -0.18 27.86
CA ALA A 71 -6.34 0.58 27.10
C ALA A 71 -5.79 1.92 26.61
N ASP A 72 -5.13 2.69 27.47
CA ASP A 72 -4.53 3.97 27.11
C ASP A 72 -3.44 3.80 26.06
N VAL A 73 -2.61 2.76 26.22
CA VAL A 73 -1.55 2.42 25.26
C VAL A 73 -2.12 2.11 23.87
N LEU A 74 -3.26 1.42 23.78
CA LEU A 74 -3.92 1.12 22.51
C LEU A 74 -4.67 2.33 21.93
N ILE A 75 -5.28 3.18 22.76
CA ILE A 75 -5.93 4.43 22.30
C ILE A 75 -4.88 5.43 21.80
N GLU A 76 -3.75 5.54 22.49
CA GLU A 76 -2.64 6.45 22.17
C GLU A 76 -1.50 5.71 21.44
N THR A 77 -1.83 4.75 20.58
CA THR A 77 -0.85 3.86 19.91
C THR A 77 0.28 4.61 19.18
N ARG A 78 -0.02 5.76 18.54
CA ARG A 78 1.02 6.61 17.91
C ARG A 78 2.03 7.15 18.91
N ARG A 79 1.55 7.66 20.06
CA ARG A 79 2.40 8.15 21.15
C ARG A 79 3.24 7.02 21.76
N ALA A 80 2.65 5.82 21.90
CA ALA A 80 3.38 4.63 22.34
C ALA A 80 4.50 4.26 21.34
N ALA A 81 4.20 4.28 20.03
CA ALA A 81 5.18 4.02 18.98
C ALA A 81 6.33 5.04 18.95
N ASP A 82 6.03 6.33 19.14
CA ASP A 82 7.03 7.39 19.31
C ASP A 82 7.98 7.07 20.48
N LEU A 83 7.43 6.70 21.64
CA LEU A 83 8.22 6.37 22.83
C LEU A 83 9.07 5.10 22.64
N LEU A 84 8.56 4.11 21.92
CA LEU A 84 9.31 2.89 21.56
C LEU A 84 10.41 3.16 20.53
N GLY A 85 10.41 4.33 19.87
CA GLY A 85 11.39 4.67 18.84
C GLY A 85 11.16 3.89 17.54
N ALA A 86 9.90 3.68 17.17
CA ALA A 86 9.51 3.12 15.88
C ALA A 86 10.00 3.98 14.72
N THR A 87 10.21 3.37 13.55
CA THR A 87 10.66 4.10 12.37
C THR A 87 9.50 4.90 11.77
N LYS A 88 9.72 6.20 11.57
CA LYS A 88 8.75 7.12 10.96
C LYS A 88 8.73 6.95 9.45
N MET A 89 7.60 6.54 8.90
CA MET A 89 7.49 6.06 7.52
C MET A 89 6.87 7.10 6.56
N ASP A 90 7.09 6.91 5.27
CA ASP A 90 6.48 7.70 4.20
C ASP A 90 5.07 7.22 3.85
N ARG A 91 4.10 7.54 4.71
CA ARG A 91 2.66 7.24 4.52
C ARG A 91 2.39 5.76 4.19
N PRO A 92 2.48 4.86 5.19
CA PRO A 92 2.06 3.47 5.03
C PRO A 92 0.57 3.37 4.70
N GLU A 93 0.28 2.94 3.47
CA GLU A 93 -1.07 2.66 2.98
C GLU A 93 -1.39 1.17 3.21
N ASP A 94 -1.63 0.41 2.15
CA ASP A 94 -1.96 -1.00 2.22
C ASP A 94 -0.74 -1.90 2.47
N ILE A 95 -0.99 -3.03 3.13
CA ILE A 95 0.03 -4.03 3.44
C ILE A 95 -0.48 -5.42 3.07
N GLN A 96 0.19 -6.05 2.11
CA GLN A 96 -0.23 -7.33 1.56
C GLN A 96 0.78 -8.43 1.83
N PRO A 97 0.48 -9.39 2.73
CA PRO A 97 1.23 -10.64 2.83
C PRO A 97 0.97 -11.50 1.59
N ASN A 98 2.04 -12.14 1.09
CA ASN A 98 2.00 -13.07 -0.02
C ASN A 98 2.31 -14.48 0.49
N ALA A 99 1.28 -15.31 0.61
CA ALA A 99 1.42 -16.68 1.08
C ALA A 99 2.19 -17.59 0.11
N GLY A 100 2.34 -17.20 -1.16
CA GLY A 100 3.05 -17.97 -2.18
C GLY A 100 4.57 -17.90 -2.04
N ASN A 101 5.12 -16.77 -1.60
CA ASN A 101 6.56 -16.58 -1.41
C ASN A 101 6.98 -16.23 0.03
N GLY A 102 6.03 -16.05 0.95
CA GLY A 102 6.31 -15.76 2.35
C GLY A 102 6.70 -14.30 2.64
N LYS A 103 6.58 -13.40 1.67
CA LYS A 103 6.93 -11.98 1.83
C LYS A 103 5.73 -11.13 2.21
N VAL A 104 5.98 -9.96 2.80
CA VAL A 104 4.95 -8.94 3.08
C VAL A 104 5.34 -7.65 2.37
N TYR A 105 4.42 -7.06 1.60
CA TYR A 105 4.67 -5.82 0.86
C TYR A 105 3.97 -4.65 1.52
N VAL A 106 4.70 -3.55 1.75
CA VAL A 106 4.18 -2.32 2.35
C VAL A 106 4.19 -1.22 1.30
N MET A 107 3.02 -0.67 0.99
CA MET A 107 2.90 0.48 0.09
C MET A 107 3.19 1.77 0.87
N LEU A 108 4.13 2.58 0.37
CA LEU A 108 4.53 3.85 0.98
C LEU A 108 4.30 4.96 -0.06
N THR A 109 3.12 5.60 -0.02
CA THR A 109 2.60 6.39 -1.15
C THR A 109 3.44 7.63 -1.44
N ASN A 110 3.79 8.44 -0.43
CA ASN A 110 4.66 9.62 -0.58
C ASN A 110 4.94 10.30 0.77
N ASN A 111 5.94 11.18 0.80
CA ASN A 111 6.16 12.13 1.88
C ASN A 111 6.94 13.36 1.41
N SER A 112 6.22 14.34 0.87
CA SER A 112 6.80 15.62 0.45
C SER A 112 7.36 16.47 1.61
N LYS A 113 7.09 16.10 2.87
CA LYS A 113 7.61 16.80 4.06
C LYS A 113 8.93 16.22 4.58
N ARG A 114 9.38 15.06 4.11
CA ARG A 114 10.67 14.48 4.54
C ARG A 114 11.82 15.38 4.12
N LYS A 115 12.62 15.82 5.08
CA LYS A 115 13.79 16.65 4.85
C LYS A 115 15.03 15.79 4.56
N ALA A 116 16.06 16.41 4.00
CA ALA A 116 17.32 15.72 3.66
C ALA A 116 18.02 15.09 4.87
N ASP A 117 17.91 15.71 6.05
CA ASP A 117 18.45 15.22 7.32
C ASP A 117 17.57 14.15 8.00
N GLN A 118 16.40 13.86 7.43
CA GLN A 118 15.46 12.84 7.90
C GLN A 118 15.43 11.60 6.97
N VAL A 119 16.29 11.56 5.95
CA VAL A 119 16.42 10.41 5.07
C VAL A 119 17.15 9.28 5.80
N ASP A 120 16.63 8.07 5.66
CA ASP A 120 17.19 6.84 6.19
C ASP A 120 17.07 5.73 5.13
N ALA A 121 17.60 4.54 5.40
CA ALA A 121 17.52 3.43 4.44
C ALA A 121 16.08 3.05 4.08
N ALA A 122 15.15 3.13 5.05
CA ALA A 122 13.76 2.74 4.86
C ALA A 122 12.94 3.81 4.15
N ASN A 123 13.40 5.07 4.14
CA ASN A 123 12.73 6.20 3.51
C ASN A 123 13.77 7.05 2.75
N PRO A 124 14.24 6.57 1.59
CA PRO A 124 15.52 6.96 1.01
C PRO A 124 15.50 8.28 0.23
N ARG A 125 14.41 9.06 0.27
CA ARG A 125 14.27 10.30 -0.51
C ARG A 125 13.72 11.45 0.32
N ALA A 126 14.40 12.59 0.26
CA ALA A 126 13.84 13.86 0.72
C ALA A 126 12.74 14.32 -0.25
N ALA A 127 11.75 15.04 0.27
CA ALA A 127 10.58 15.51 -0.47
C ALA A 127 9.99 14.42 -1.38
N ASN A 128 9.87 13.19 -0.85
CA ASN A 128 9.52 12.01 -1.61
C ASN A 128 8.14 12.17 -2.25
N ALA A 129 8.11 12.52 -3.54
CA ALA A 129 6.87 12.78 -4.27
C ALA A 129 6.24 11.52 -4.87
N PHE A 130 7.00 10.42 -5.00
CA PHE A 130 6.61 9.28 -5.82
C PHE A 130 6.40 7.99 -5.05
N GLY A 131 6.80 7.93 -3.78
CA GLY A 131 6.62 6.73 -2.97
C GLY A 131 7.50 5.54 -3.36
N HIS A 132 7.35 4.46 -2.62
CA HIS A 132 8.13 3.24 -2.80
C HIS A 132 7.43 2.05 -2.15
N ILE A 133 7.97 0.86 -2.37
CA ILE A 133 7.46 -0.39 -1.82
C ILE A 133 8.57 -1.06 -1.04
N ILE A 134 8.31 -1.35 0.24
CA ILE A 134 9.16 -2.21 1.07
C ILE A 134 8.64 -3.64 0.99
N GLU A 135 9.55 -4.61 0.98
CA GLU A 135 9.22 -6.01 1.27
C GLU A 135 9.87 -6.46 2.57
N ILE A 136 9.16 -7.31 3.31
CA ILE A 136 9.59 -7.90 4.59
C ILE A 136 9.58 -9.42 4.45
N VAL A 137 10.61 -10.07 4.99
CA VAL A 137 10.72 -11.52 5.18
C VAL A 137 10.91 -11.77 6.67
N GLU A 138 9.92 -12.40 7.30
CA GLU A 138 9.96 -12.71 8.72
C GLU A 138 10.93 -13.88 9.00
N ASP A 139 11.61 -13.86 10.14
CA ASP A 139 12.57 -14.90 10.50
C ASP A 139 11.92 -16.29 10.48
N GLY A 140 12.58 -17.24 9.82
CA GLY A 140 12.07 -18.61 9.68
C GLY A 140 10.82 -18.75 8.79
N GLY A 141 10.39 -17.69 8.09
CA GLY A 141 9.13 -17.68 7.35
C GLY A 141 7.89 -17.71 8.25
N ASP A 142 8.04 -17.37 9.53
CA ASP A 142 6.97 -17.34 10.51
C ASP A 142 6.44 -15.92 10.67
N PHE A 143 5.22 -15.66 10.18
CA PHE A 143 4.59 -14.34 10.29
C PHE A 143 4.36 -13.87 11.74
N THR A 144 4.49 -14.76 12.73
CA THR A 144 4.43 -14.41 14.16
C THR A 144 5.79 -13.97 14.73
N ALA A 145 6.89 -14.14 14.00
CA ALA A 145 8.23 -13.81 14.47
C ALA A 145 8.37 -12.33 14.83
N ALA A 146 9.09 -12.02 15.91
CA ALA A 146 9.32 -10.64 16.34
C ALA A 146 10.43 -9.92 15.53
N LYS A 147 11.08 -10.63 14.61
CA LYS A 147 12.22 -10.15 13.83
C LYS A 147 12.16 -10.69 12.40
N GLY A 148 12.83 -9.97 11.51
CA GLY A 148 13.00 -10.39 10.13
C GLY A 148 14.00 -9.54 9.38
N LYS A 149 13.94 -9.64 8.06
CA LYS A 149 14.69 -8.82 7.10
C LYS A 149 13.74 -8.00 6.25
N TRP A 150 14.23 -6.86 5.77
CA TRP A 150 13.49 -6.01 4.85
C TRP A 150 14.42 -5.42 3.79
N GLU A 151 13.85 -5.05 2.65
CA GLU A 151 14.50 -4.21 1.65
C GLU A 151 13.48 -3.37 0.87
N VAL A 152 13.95 -2.32 0.21
CA VAL A 152 13.11 -1.58 -0.76
C VAL A 152 13.02 -2.41 -2.04
N LEU A 153 11.85 -3.01 -2.31
CA LEU A 153 11.54 -3.69 -3.56
C LEU A 153 11.62 -2.73 -4.74
N LEU A 154 11.00 -1.55 -4.61
CA LEU A 154 10.83 -0.64 -5.72
C LEU A 154 10.74 0.82 -5.24
N LYS A 155 11.64 1.68 -5.71
CA LYS A 155 11.46 3.13 -5.67
C LYS A 155 10.68 3.56 -6.90
N CYS A 156 9.50 4.12 -6.67
CA CYS A 156 8.56 4.51 -7.73
C CYS A 156 8.94 5.89 -8.33
N GLY A 157 8.36 6.21 -9.48
CA GLY A 157 8.61 7.44 -10.25
C GLY A 157 9.14 7.18 -11.67
N ASP A 158 9.38 8.26 -12.42
CA ASP A 158 9.84 8.18 -13.81
C ASP A 158 11.32 7.74 -13.91
N PRO A 159 11.62 6.56 -14.47
CA PRO A 159 12.99 6.07 -14.61
C PRO A 159 13.81 6.83 -15.66
N SER A 160 13.19 7.65 -16.52
CA SER A 160 13.90 8.49 -17.49
C SER A 160 14.51 9.75 -16.86
N VAL A 161 14.09 10.12 -15.65
CA VAL A 161 14.60 11.28 -14.91
C VAL A 161 15.56 10.78 -13.83
N ALA A 162 16.86 10.90 -14.08
CA ALA A 162 17.91 10.33 -13.21
C ALA A 162 17.75 10.74 -11.73
N ASP A 163 17.40 12.00 -11.47
CA ASP A 163 17.27 12.55 -10.12
C ASP A 163 16.09 11.93 -9.32
N VAL A 164 15.11 11.31 -9.99
CA VAL A 164 14.01 10.59 -9.32
C VAL A 164 14.51 9.32 -8.64
N GLY A 165 15.57 8.71 -9.20
CA GLY A 165 16.20 7.51 -8.65
C GLY A 165 15.28 6.30 -8.59
N ALA A 166 14.33 6.19 -9.52
CA ALA A 166 13.42 5.04 -9.64
C ALA A 166 14.18 3.75 -9.96
N THR A 167 13.68 2.60 -9.46
CA THR A 167 14.40 1.31 -9.57
C THR A 167 13.59 0.23 -10.29
N PHE A 168 12.74 0.63 -11.22
CA PHE A 168 12.10 -0.32 -12.14
C PHE A 168 13.17 -1.09 -12.94
N SER A 169 12.94 -2.38 -13.18
CA SER A 169 13.77 -3.16 -14.10
C SER A 169 13.70 -2.56 -15.51
N THR A 170 14.78 -2.68 -16.27
CA THR A 170 14.86 -2.23 -17.67
C THR A 170 13.89 -2.96 -18.60
N ALA A 171 13.34 -4.10 -18.17
CA ALA A 171 12.28 -4.82 -18.88
C ALA A 171 10.87 -4.23 -18.65
N THR A 172 10.74 -3.25 -17.75
CA THR A 172 9.48 -2.52 -17.51
C THR A 172 9.02 -1.84 -18.79
N THR A 173 7.74 -1.99 -19.11
CA THR A 173 7.16 -1.40 -20.33
C THR A 173 7.14 0.13 -20.25
N ALA A 174 7.02 0.81 -21.40
CA ALA A 174 7.00 2.29 -21.45
C ALA A 174 5.94 2.93 -20.52
N ASN A 175 4.79 2.28 -20.36
CA ASN A 175 3.72 2.70 -19.44
C ASN A 175 3.76 1.97 -18.08
N GLY A 176 4.73 1.08 -17.88
CA GLY A 176 4.81 0.19 -16.72
C GLY A 176 5.34 0.83 -15.45
N TRP A 177 5.99 2.00 -15.51
CA TRP A 177 6.36 2.72 -14.30
C TRP A 177 5.17 3.49 -13.72
N PHE A 178 5.20 3.72 -12.41
CA PHE A 178 4.18 4.45 -11.66
C PHE A 178 4.78 5.19 -10.47
N GLY A 179 4.01 6.12 -9.90
CA GLY A 179 4.26 6.76 -8.61
C GLY A 179 3.08 6.51 -7.66
N MET A 180 3.26 6.84 -6.39
CA MET A 180 2.23 6.84 -5.34
C MET A 180 1.49 5.50 -5.21
N PRO A 181 2.22 4.40 -4.93
CA PRO A 181 1.58 3.12 -4.62
C PRO A 181 0.70 3.26 -3.38
N ASP A 182 -0.53 2.75 -3.48
CA ASP A 182 -1.54 2.90 -2.43
C ASP A 182 -2.06 1.52 -1.99
N ASN A 183 -3.01 0.94 -2.74
CA ASN A 183 -3.51 -0.40 -2.46
C ASN A 183 -2.78 -1.46 -3.26
N CYS A 184 -2.88 -2.72 -2.82
CA CYS A 184 -2.35 -3.82 -3.58
C CYS A 184 -3.11 -5.13 -3.38
N ALA A 185 -2.82 -6.09 -4.25
CA ALA A 185 -3.32 -7.45 -4.13
C ALA A 185 -2.27 -8.44 -4.64
N VAL A 186 -2.34 -9.67 -4.13
CA VAL A 186 -1.55 -10.79 -4.66
C VAL A 186 -2.50 -11.76 -5.33
N ASP A 187 -2.20 -12.11 -6.59
CA ASP A 187 -3.00 -13.10 -7.33
C ASP A 187 -2.57 -14.55 -7.01
N SER A 188 -3.29 -15.54 -7.56
CA SER A 188 -2.98 -16.96 -7.28
C SER A 188 -1.63 -17.42 -7.81
N ALA A 189 -1.00 -16.66 -8.72
CA ALA A 189 0.35 -16.91 -9.22
C ALA A 189 1.44 -16.21 -8.39
N GLY A 190 1.06 -15.46 -7.36
CA GLY A 190 1.98 -14.74 -6.48
C GLY A 190 2.47 -13.40 -7.03
N ARG A 191 1.89 -12.87 -8.11
CA ARG A 191 2.24 -11.54 -8.63
C ARG A 191 1.62 -10.45 -7.78
N LEU A 192 2.36 -9.36 -7.60
CA LEU A 192 1.88 -8.18 -6.88
C LEU A 192 1.17 -7.24 -7.87
N TRP A 193 -0.07 -6.91 -7.58
CA TRP A 193 -0.87 -5.93 -8.31
C TRP A 193 -0.94 -4.66 -7.49
N VAL A 194 -0.46 -3.54 -8.03
CA VAL A 194 -0.33 -2.26 -7.33
C VAL A 194 -1.30 -1.26 -7.93
N ALA A 195 -2.18 -0.74 -7.09
CA ALA A 195 -3.05 0.39 -7.37
C ALA A 195 -2.36 1.69 -6.94
N THR A 196 -2.74 2.80 -7.57
CA THR A 196 -2.14 4.11 -7.28
C THR A 196 -3.22 5.15 -6.97
N ASP A 197 -2.86 6.09 -6.10
CA ASP A 197 -3.59 7.33 -5.84
C ASP A 197 -2.61 8.52 -5.90
N GLY A 198 -2.89 9.46 -6.80
CA GLY A 198 -2.19 10.74 -6.88
C GLY A 198 -1.45 10.94 -8.19
N GLN A 199 -1.51 9.99 -9.13
CA GLN A 199 -0.93 10.18 -10.45
C GLN A 199 -1.64 11.33 -11.17
N GLY A 200 -0.86 12.19 -11.83
CA GLY A 200 -1.41 13.38 -12.44
C GLY A 200 -0.51 13.99 -13.49
N PRO A 201 -1.01 15.00 -14.23
CA PRO A 201 -0.32 15.54 -15.39
C PRO A 201 1.01 16.18 -15.00
N LYS A 202 1.06 16.87 -13.85
CA LYS A 202 2.27 17.51 -13.32
C LYS A 202 3.28 16.53 -12.75
N ALA A 203 2.82 15.54 -12.00
CA ALA A 203 3.69 14.61 -11.30
C ALA A 203 4.27 13.56 -12.25
N THR A 204 3.40 12.97 -13.09
CA THR A 204 3.72 11.73 -13.81
C THR A 204 3.21 11.68 -15.25
N GLY A 205 2.40 12.66 -15.68
CA GLY A 205 1.83 12.71 -17.02
C GLY A 205 0.79 11.61 -17.31
N ARG A 206 0.25 10.97 -16.27
CA ARG A 206 -0.65 9.79 -16.38
C ARG A 206 -1.72 9.83 -15.29
N THR A 207 -2.84 9.15 -15.54
CA THR A 207 -3.88 8.91 -14.54
C THR A 207 -3.50 7.73 -13.66
N ASP A 208 -4.20 7.59 -12.54
CA ASP A 208 -4.13 6.41 -11.69
C ASP A 208 -4.62 5.14 -12.40
N GLY A 209 -4.37 3.99 -11.78
CA GLY A 209 -4.61 2.71 -12.40
C GLY A 209 -4.13 1.51 -11.60
N LEU A 210 -4.02 0.38 -12.29
CA LEU A 210 -3.53 -0.88 -11.76
C LEU A 210 -2.34 -1.37 -12.58
N TRP A 211 -1.26 -1.75 -11.90
CA TRP A 211 -0.04 -2.30 -12.48
C TRP A 211 0.22 -3.71 -11.95
N ALA A 212 0.72 -4.59 -12.81
CA ALA A 212 1.31 -5.85 -12.38
C ALA A 212 2.81 -5.66 -12.14
N VAL A 213 3.33 -6.18 -11.04
CA VAL A 213 4.74 -6.11 -10.64
C VAL A 213 5.24 -7.53 -10.34
N ASP A 214 6.30 -7.93 -11.05
CA ASP A 214 7.03 -9.15 -10.76
C ASP A 214 7.97 -8.91 -9.56
N THR A 215 7.89 -9.76 -8.55
CA THR A 215 8.63 -9.59 -7.29
C THR A 215 9.80 -10.57 -7.13
N GLU A 216 9.91 -11.58 -7.99
CA GLU A 216 10.89 -12.66 -7.85
C GLU A 216 11.71 -12.89 -9.13
N GLY A 217 12.87 -13.54 -8.96
CA GLY A 217 13.68 -14.05 -10.07
C GLY A 217 14.19 -12.98 -11.05
N ALA A 218 14.43 -13.38 -12.30
CA ALA A 218 14.98 -12.51 -13.34
C ALA A 218 14.02 -11.38 -13.76
N ALA A 219 12.74 -11.51 -13.46
CA ALA A 219 11.72 -10.50 -13.75
C ALA A 219 11.52 -9.51 -12.59
N ARG A 220 12.18 -9.68 -11.44
CA ARG A 220 12.03 -8.80 -10.27
C ARG A 220 12.08 -7.32 -10.65
N ALA A 221 11.15 -6.55 -10.08
CA ALA A 221 10.92 -5.12 -10.33
C ALA A 221 10.51 -4.77 -11.78
N THR A 222 10.12 -5.75 -12.59
CA THR A 222 9.49 -5.51 -13.90
C THR A 222 8.02 -5.19 -13.69
N SER A 223 7.55 -4.11 -14.31
CA SER A 223 6.15 -3.73 -14.19
C SER A 223 5.47 -3.45 -15.54
N LYS A 224 4.16 -3.70 -15.56
CA LYS A 224 3.28 -3.46 -16.70
C LYS A 224 1.99 -2.81 -16.23
N LEU A 225 1.60 -1.73 -16.89
CA LEU A 225 0.28 -1.15 -16.73
C LEU A 225 -0.77 -2.14 -17.24
N PHE A 226 -1.80 -2.36 -16.44
CA PHE A 226 -2.93 -3.21 -16.78
C PHE A 226 -4.21 -2.43 -17.05
N PHE A 227 -4.53 -1.45 -16.20
CA PHE A 227 -5.77 -0.69 -16.28
C PHE A 227 -5.56 0.77 -15.85
N ARG A 228 -6.30 1.71 -16.43
CA ARG A 228 -6.31 3.12 -16.04
C ARG A 228 -7.72 3.56 -15.67
N VAL A 229 -7.82 4.40 -14.65
CA VAL A 229 -9.10 5.01 -14.25
C VAL A 229 -9.36 6.31 -15.02
N PRO A 230 -10.61 6.83 -15.01
CA PRO A 230 -10.91 8.15 -15.54
C PRO A 230 -10.12 9.26 -14.86
N ILE A 231 -10.00 10.42 -15.50
CA ILE A 231 -9.41 11.62 -14.89
C ILE A 231 -10.15 11.97 -13.60
N GLY A 232 -9.40 12.30 -12.56
CA GLY A 232 -9.91 12.64 -11.23
C GLY A 232 -10.39 11.43 -10.43
N ALA A 233 -10.23 10.21 -10.94
CA ALA A 233 -10.36 9.02 -10.10
C ALA A 233 -8.99 8.61 -9.57
N GLU A 234 -8.99 7.96 -8.42
CA GLU A 234 -7.92 7.06 -8.00
C GLU A 234 -8.34 5.60 -8.26
N MET A 235 -7.37 4.68 -8.21
CA MET A 235 -7.63 3.26 -8.22
C MET A 235 -7.56 2.70 -6.80
N CYS A 236 -8.63 2.04 -6.35
CA CYS A 236 -8.71 1.49 -5.01
C CYS A 236 -9.12 0.00 -5.00
N GLY A 237 -8.63 -0.73 -4.00
CA GLY A 237 -9.09 -2.07 -3.62
C GLY A 237 -9.10 -3.10 -4.77
N PRO A 238 -7.96 -3.37 -5.43
CA PRO A 238 -7.91 -4.47 -6.39
C PRO A 238 -8.16 -5.81 -5.68
N LEU A 239 -8.94 -6.69 -6.31
CA LEU A 239 -9.19 -8.03 -5.80
C LEU A 239 -9.31 -9.02 -6.95
N PHE A 240 -8.66 -10.17 -6.83
CA PHE A 240 -8.74 -11.24 -7.82
C PHE A 240 -9.68 -12.33 -7.32
N ALA A 241 -10.54 -12.82 -8.22
CA ALA A 241 -11.25 -14.07 -7.97
C ALA A 241 -10.23 -15.21 -7.75
N PRO A 242 -10.54 -16.25 -6.95
CA PRO A 242 -9.56 -17.31 -6.62
C PRO A 242 -8.98 -18.06 -7.83
N ASP A 243 -9.66 -18.04 -8.98
CA ASP A 243 -9.20 -18.66 -10.23
C ASP A 243 -8.45 -17.70 -11.16
N ASP A 244 -8.23 -16.46 -10.73
CA ASP A 244 -7.70 -15.31 -11.47
C ASP A 244 -8.45 -14.97 -12.77
N GLN A 245 -9.68 -15.44 -13.00
CA GLN A 245 -10.41 -15.16 -14.24
C GLN A 245 -11.14 -13.82 -14.22
N THR A 246 -11.32 -13.23 -13.05
CA THR A 246 -11.92 -11.91 -12.86
C THR A 246 -11.06 -11.09 -11.91
N ALA A 247 -10.69 -9.89 -12.35
CA ALA A 247 -10.13 -8.86 -11.48
C ALA A 247 -11.23 -7.84 -11.17
N PHE A 248 -11.51 -7.61 -9.90
CA PHE A 248 -12.37 -6.53 -9.42
C PHE A 248 -11.50 -5.33 -9.07
N VAL A 249 -11.89 -4.16 -9.54
CA VAL A 249 -11.22 -2.90 -9.24
C VAL A 249 -12.25 -1.84 -8.88
N SER A 250 -11.92 -0.96 -7.94
CA SER A 250 -12.82 0.13 -7.53
C SER A 250 -12.30 1.45 -8.07
N VAL A 251 -13.08 2.06 -8.98
CA VAL A 251 -12.82 3.43 -9.45
C VAL A 251 -13.43 4.37 -8.41
N GLN A 252 -12.58 4.98 -7.59
CA GLN A 252 -13.01 5.88 -6.53
C GLN A 252 -13.12 7.33 -7.06
N HIS A 253 -14.10 8.07 -6.55
CA HIS A 253 -14.37 9.49 -6.80
C HIS A 253 -14.07 10.03 -8.22
N PRO A 254 -14.53 9.37 -9.32
CA PRO A 254 -14.20 9.85 -10.66
C PRO A 254 -14.62 11.30 -10.86
N GLY A 255 -13.73 12.09 -11.45
CA GLY A 255 -13.93 13.52 -11.66
C GLY A 255 -13.64 14.40 -10.44
N ASP A 256 -13.11 13.85 -9.34
CA ASP A 256 -12.56 14.62 -8.22
C ASP A 256 -11.10 14.98 -8.48
N GLY A 257 -10.79 16.26 -8.52
CA GLY A 257 -9.49 16.72 -9.01
C GLY A 257 -9.24 16.45 -10.50
N GLY A 258 -8.05 16.80 -10.97
CA GLY A 258 -7.66 16.68 -12.36
C GLY A 258 -7.92 17.93 -13.19
N GLU A 259 -8.14 19.07 -12.56
CA GLU A 259 -8.27 20.40 -13.17
C GLU A 259 -7.07 20.77 -14.06
N ASP A 260 -5.91 20.18 -13.78
CA ASP A 260 -4.66 20.40 -14.49
C ASP A 260 -4.53 19.57 -15.79
N TRP A 261 -5.51 18.72 -16.15
CA TRP A 261 -5.46 17.95 -17.39
C TRP A 261 -5.85 18.81 -18.60
N GLU A 262 -4.94 19.04 -19.54
CA GLU A 262 -5.26 19.83 -20.73
C GLU A 262 -6.42 19.23 -21.55
N GLY A 263 -7.42 20.05 -21.87
CA GLY A 263 -8.60 19.67 -22.65
C GLY A 263 -9.70 18.94 -21.88
N PHE A 264 -9.43 18.41 -20.69
CA PHE A 264 -10.37 17.61 -19.90
C PHE A 264 -10.55 18.09 -18.46
N GLY A 265 -9.53 18.78 -17.93
CA GLY A 265 -9.44 19.25 -16.56
C GLY A 265 -10.39 20.39 -16.30
N ARG A 266 -11.39 20.10 -15.47
CA ARG A 266 -12.31 21.08 -14.90
C ARG A 266 -12.87 20.51 -13.60
N PRO A 267 -13.23 21.37 -12.63
CA PRO A 267 -13.95 20.91 -11.46
C PRO A 267 -15.27 20.25 -11.88
N SER A 268 -15.65 19.21 -11.15
CA SER A 268 -16.94 18.54 -11.37
C SER A 268 -18.00 19.14 -10.45
N TYR A 269 -19.07 19.68 -11.03
CA TYR A 269 -20.25 20.18 -10.32
C TYR A 269 -21.47 19.36 -10.69
N TYR A 270 -22.54 19.44 -9.88
CA TYR A 270 -23.78 18.71 -10.18
C TYR A 270 -24.35 19.06 -11.57
N GLU A 271 -24.28 20.34 -11.96
CA GLU A 271 -24.78 20.85 -13.23
C GLU A 271 -23.81 20.65 -14.41
N ASP A 272 -22.51 20.56 -14.14
CA ASP A 272 -21.44 20.37 -15.13
C ASP A 272 -20.40 19.37 -14.60
N LEU A 273 -20.62 18.10 -14.91
CA LEU A 273 -19.75 17.01 -14.47
C LEU A 273 -18.54 16.88 -15.40
N SER A 274 -17.35 16.75 -14.80
CA SER A 274 -16.10 16.56 -15.55
C SER A 274 -16.07 15.24 -16.33
N THR A 275 -16.72 14.21 -15.77
CA THR A 275 -16.96 12.89 -16.35
C THR A 275 -18.35 12.38 -15.97
N ARG A 276 -18.88 11.44 -16.75
CA ARG A 276 -20.16 10.75 -16.49
C ARG A 276 -19.97 9.26 -16.29
N TRP A 277 -18.79 8.88 -15.82
CA TRP A 277 -18.48 7.49 -15.48
C TRP A 277 -19.50 6.91 -14.47
N PRO A 278 -19.92 5.64 -14.63
CA PRO A 278 -19.56 4.70 -15.70
C PRO A 278 -20.53 4.74 -16.91
N ASP A 279 -21.69 5.38 -16.76
CA ASP A 279 -22.82 5.26 -17.70
C ASP A 279 -22.66 6.12 -18.95
N PHE A 280 -21.94 7.25 -18.85
CA PHE A 280 -21.76 8.28 -19.88
C PHE A 280 -23.07 8.85 -20.47
N LYS A 281 -24.17 8.82 -19.69
CA LYS A 281 -25.48 9.33 -20.10
C LYS A 281 -25.72 10.75 -19.57
N PRO A 282 -26.30 11.67 -20.37
CA PRO A 282 -26.54 13.05 -19.96
C PRO A 282 -27.38 13.25 -18.68
N ASP A 283 -28.25 12.29 -18.37
CA ASP A 283 -29.16 12.29 -17.23
C ASP A 283 -28.63 11.52 -16.01
N MET A 284 -27.43 10.94 -16.09
CA MET A 284 -26.82 10.19 -15.00
C MET A 284 -25.68 10.98 -14.35
N PRO A 285 -25.59 10.97 -13.01
CA PRO A 285 -24.46 11.57 -12.29
C PRO A 285 -23.21 10.70 -12.40
N VAL A 286 -22.07 11.29 -12.04
CA VAL A 286 -20.82 10.54 -11.84
C VAL A 286 -20.94 9.62 -10.62
N ARG A 287 -20.46 8.39 -10.73
CA ARG A 287 -20.64 7.36 -9.70
C ARG A 287 -19.35 6.54 -9.52
N PRO A 288 -18.74 6.54 -8.33
CA PRO A 288 -17.75 5.53 -7.97
C PRO A 288 -18.30 4.13 -8.24
N SER A 289 -17.49 3.25 -8.81
CA SER A 289 -17.96 1.97 -9.33
C SER A 289 -16.94 0.87 -9.15
N VAL A 290 -17.42 -0.31 -8.76
CA VAL A 290 -16.65 -1.56 -8.86
C VAL A 290 -16.78 -2.11 -10.28
N VAL A 291 -15.65 -2.40 -10.92
CA VAL A 291 -15.57 -2.95 -12.27
C VAL A 291 -15.08 -4.39 -12.20
N ALA A 292 -15.79 -5.30 -12.86
CA ALA A 292 -15.32 -6.66 -13.10
C ALA A 292 -14.60 -6.71 -14.45
N ILE A 293 -13.29 -6.96 -14.42
CA ILE A 293 -12.45 -7.11 -15.61
C ILE A 293 -12.28 -8.59 -15.90
N THR A 294 -12.73 -9.01 -17.08
CA THR A 294 -12.65 -10.39 -17.58
C THR A 294 -12.01 -10.44 -18.95
N LYS A 295 -11.28 -11.52 -19.25
CA LYS A 295 -10.74 -11.77 -20.58
C LYS A 295 -11.84 -12.19 -21.55
N GLN A 296 -11.89 -11.57 -22.74
CA GLN A 296 -12.78 -12.04 -23.82
C GLN A 296 -12.40 -13.47 -24.22
N GLY A 297 -13.38 -14.37 -24.26
CA GLY A 297 -13.15 -15.80 -24.48
C GLY A 297 -12.71 -16.57 -23.22
N GLY A 298 -12.64 -15.92 -22.06
CA GLY A 298 -12.30 -16.54 -20.78
C GLY A 298 -10.80 -16.73 -20.55
N GLY A 299 -10.46 -17.31 -19.39
CA GLY A 299 -9.09 -17.56 -18.96
C GLY A 299 -8.55 -16.50 -17.99
N LYS A 300 -7.40 -16.83 -17.40
CA LYS A 300 -6.77 -16.03 -16.34
C LYS A 300 -6.36 -14.63 -16.82
N ILE A 301 -6.44 -13.67 -15.91
CA ILE A 301 -5.90 -12.32 -16.05
C ILE A 301 -4.38 -12.36 -15.83
N GLY A 302 -3.65 -11.49 -16.54
CA GLY A 302 -2.21 -11.30 -16.34
C GLY A 302 -1.30 -12.43 -16.83
N VAL A 303 -1.76 -13.26 -17.78
CA VAL A 303 -0.96 -14.30 -18.46
C VAL A 303 -0.34 -13.76 -19.74
#